data_AF-A0A177MGS7-F1
#
_entry.id   AF-A0A177MGS7-F1
#
_cell.length_a   1.000
_cell.length_b   1.000
_cell.length_c   1.000
_cell.angle_alpha   90.00
_cell.angle_beta   90.00
_cell.angle_gamma   90.00
#
_symmetry.space_group_name_H-M   'P 1'
#
loop_
_entity.id
_entity.type
_entity.pdbx_description
1 polymer ?
#
loop_
_entity_poly.entity_id
_entity_poly.type
_entity_poly.pdbx_seq_one_letter_code
_entity_poly.pdbx_strand_id
1 'polypeptide(L)'
;MLNRSPVKGFTLIEMLIAISLLGIMVVLLFASLRIAAESWNSGEAKISEVNKKAVVYQFFKRHLSNTKPFPVIQDNQQQNDQQLGSQEVPKLAFTGLPQSISFVSALPAASARKGLQVFHVGLDPQQPSTLKVALTPYRQTESIPADAEPVVLLENLRHLKISYFGSSTDNGDGTSGWLDEWQGQATGQLPKLVKISIALNDDSFWPDMIFALKINGQPNAEALLGEQSQPGIANE
;
A
#
# COMPACT_ATOMS: atom_id res chain seq x y z
N MET A 1 32.56 -7.40 88.61
CA MET A 1 32.53 -8.71 87.92
C MET A 1 31.83 -8.51 86.58
N LEU A 2 32.50 -8.80 85.46
CA LEU A 2 32.01 -8.53 84.09
C LEU A 2 30.90 -9.52 83.70
N ASN A 3 29.72 -9.00 83.38
CA ASN A 3 28.59 -9.78 82.89
C ASN A 3 28.81 -10.13 81.41
N ARG A 4 29.08 -11.40 81.10
CA ARG A 4 29.19 -11.87 79.70
C ARG A 4 27.80 -12.29 79.20
N SER A 5 27.26 -11.54 78.25
CA SER A 5 26.06 -11.95 77.51
C SER A 5 26.38 -13.15 76.60
N PRO A 6 25.53 -14.20 76.55
CA PRO A 6 25.74 -15.31 75.64
C PRO A 6 25.51 -14.88 74.19
N VAL A 7 26.52 -15.08 73.34
CA VAL A 7 26.42 -14.87 71.90
C VAL A 7 25.66 -16.06 71.31
N LYS A 8 24.44 -15.83 70.81
CA LYS A 8 23.69 -16.84 70.05
C LYS A 8 24.31 -16.95 68.66
N GLY A 9 24.96 -18.07 68.38
CA GLY A 9 25.45 -18.40 67.04
C GLY A 9 24.30 -18.78 66.11
N PHE A 10 24.42 -18.45 64.83
CA PHE A 10 23.48 -18.84 63.78
C PHE A 10 23.38 -20.37 63.67
N THR A 11 22.18 -20.89 63.47
CA THR A 11 21.98 -22.34 63.32
C THR A 11 22.18 -22.77 61.86
N LEU A 12 22.68 -24.00 61.64
CA LEU A 12 22.87 -24.56 60.30
C LEU A 12 21.56 -24.60 59.49
N ILE A 13 20.43 -24.83 60.17
CA ILE A 13 19.10 -24.83 59.56
C ILE A 13 18.69 -23.43 59.06
N GLU A 14 19.09 -22.37 59.76
CA GLU A 14 18.80 -20.99 59.36
C GLU A 14 19.56 -20.60 58.08
N MET A 15 20.81 -21.06 57.94
CA MET A 15 21.57 -20.89 56.69
C MET A 15 20.95 -21.70 55.53
N LEU A 16 20.49 -22.93 55.79
CA LEU A 16 19.81 -23.75 54.77
C LEU A 16 18.49 -23.13 54.29
N ILE A 17 17.69 -22.59 55.22
CA ILE A 17 16.45 -21.87 54.89
C ILE A 17 16.77 -20.60 54.09
N ALA A 18 17.78 -19.83 54.51
CA ALA A 18 18.19 -18.62 53.81
C ALA A 18 18.65 -18.90 52.36
N ILE A 19 19.47 -19.94 52.15
CA ILE A 19 19.95 -20.33 50.81
C ILE A 19 18.79 -20.87 49.96
N SER A 20 17.86 -21.61 50.56
CA SER A 20 16.69 -22.15 49.87
C SER A 20 15.73 -21.04 49.42
N LEU A 21 15.44 -20.08 50.30
CA LEU A 21 14.63 -18.91 49.97
C LEU A 21 15.31 -18.05 48.90
N LEU A 22 16.63 -17.84 49.01
CA LEU A 22 17.40 -17.12 47.99
C LEU A 22 17.32 -17.83 46.62
N GLY A 23 17.46 -19.16 46.60
CA GLY A 23 17.31 -19.95 45.39
C GLY A 23 15.93 -19.81 44.74
N ILE A 24 14.86 -19.88 45.55
CA ILE A 24 13.48 -19.69 45.07
C ILE A 24 13.30 -18.27 44.52
N MET A 25 13.81 -17.25 45.21
CA MET A 25 13.72 -15.86 44.73
C MET A 25 14.41 -15.68 43.38
N VAL A 26 15.62 -16.24 43.21
CA VAL A 26 16.35 -16.17 41.94
C VAL A 26 15.57 -16.87 40.81
N VAL A 27 15.02 -18.06 41.07
CA VAL A 27 14.20 -18.79 40.06
C VAL A 27 12.97 -17.97 39.65
N LEU A 28 12.26 -17.35 40.60
CA LEU A 28 11.10 -16.51 40.30
C LEU A 28 11.48 -15.25 39.52
N LEU A 29 12.62 -14.64 39.83
CA LEU A 29 13.14 -13.49 39.07
C LEU A 29 13.46 -13.88 37.62
N PHE A 30 14.15 -15.00 37.40
CA PHE A 30 14.44 -15.47 36.03
C PHE A 30 13.16 -15.88 35.28
N ALA A 31 12.21 -16.53 35.94
CA ALA A 31 10.93 -16.91 35.33
C ALA A 31 10.12 -15.68 34.90
N SER A 32 10.02 -14.66 35.77
CA SER A 32 9.29 -13.41 35.44
C SER A 32 9.94 -12.63 34.30
N LEU A 33 11.28 -12.54 34.27
CA LEU A 33 12.00 -11.90 33.17
C LEU A 33 11.78 -12.63 31.84
N ARG A 34 11.80 -13.96 31.87
CA ARG A 34 11.53 -14.79 30.69
C ARG A 34 10.10 -14.58 30.16
N ILE A 35 9.11 -14.61 31.05
CA ILE A 35 7.70 -14.39 30.67
C ILE A 35 7.50 -13.00 30.08
N ALA A 36 8.12 -11.96 30.66
CA ALA A 36 8.06 -10.60 30.12
C ALA A 36 8.67 -10.51 28.71
N ALA A 37 9.83 -11.16 28.48
CA ALA A 37 10.49 -11.20 27.18
C ALA A 37 9.65 -11.96 26.12
N GLU A 38 9.10 -13.12 26.48
CA GLU A 38 8.24 -13.91 25.58
C GLU A 38 6.92 -13.17 25.26
N SER A 39 6.32 -12.48 26.24
CA SER A 39 5.12 -11.66 26.04
C SER A 39 5.39 -10.44 25.16
N TRP A 40 6.54 -9.79 25.32
CA TRP A 40 6.95 -8.67 24.46
C TRP A 40 7.14 -9.13 23.02
N ASN A 41 7.88 -10.24 22.82
CA ASN A 41 8.14 -10.79 21.49
C ASN A 41 6.86 -11.25 20.76
N SER A 42 5.93 -11.86 21.50
CA SER A 42 4.62 -12.28 20.97
C SER A 42 3.72 -11.09 20.66
N GLY A 43 3.77 -10.03 21.47
CA GLY A 43 3.07 -8.77 21.23
C GLY A 43 3.58 -8.05 19.98
N GLU A 44 4.90 -7.98 19.80
CA GLU A 44 5.53 -7.33 18.64
C GLU A 44 5.20 -8.04 17.32
N ALA A 45 5.21 -9.39 17.31
CA ALA A 45 4.82 -10.17 16.15
C ALA A 45 3.35 -9.91 15.74
N LYS A 46 2.44 -9.81 16.71
CA LYS A 46 1.02 -9.52 16.45
C LYS A 46 0.78 -8.08 15.99
N ILE A 47 1.52 -7.12 16.57
CA ILE A 47 1.48 -5.71 16.15
C ILE A 47 2.01 -5.56 14.72
N SER A 48 3.11 -6.25 14.37
CA SER A 48 3.68 -6.23 13.03
C SER A 48 2.71 -6.79 11.96
N GLU A 49 1.98 -7.87 12.27
CA GLU A 49 0.97 -8.46 11.37
C GLU A 49 -0.23 -7.52 11.13
N VAL A 50 -0.79 -6.93 12.20
CA VAL A 50 -1.90 -5.97 12.11
C VAL A 50 -1.46 -4.71 11.37
N ASN A 51 -0.22 -4.27 11.57
CA ASN A 51 0.34 -3.11 10.89
C ASN A 51 0.46 -3.34 9.37
N LYS A 52 0.89 -4.54 8.92
CA LYS A 52 0.99 -4.86 7.48
C LYS A 52 -0.36 -4.76 6.75
N LYS A 53 -1.42 -5.36 7.30
CA LYS A 53 -2.78 -5.29 6.74
C LYS A 53 -3.26 -3.85 6.62
N ALA A 54 -3.08 -3.07 7.69
CA ALA A 54 -3.45 -1.66 7.71
C ALA A 54 -2.66 -0.83 6.69
N VAL A 55 -1.35 -1.07 6.56
CA VAL A 55 -0.48 -0.36 5.60
C VAL A 55 -0.92 -0.63 4.16
N VAL A 56 -1.15 -1.90 3.79
CA VAL A 56 -1.62 -2.26 2.44
C VAL A 56 -3.00 -1.67 2.15
N TYR A 57 -3.93 -1.74 3.10
CA TYR A 57 -5.25 -1.12 2.97
C TYR A 57 -5.14 0.40 2.78
N GLN A 58 -4.33 1.08 3.60
CA GLN A 58 -4.13 2.53 3.52
C GLN A 58 -3.46 2.94 2.20
N PHE A 59 -2.52 2.15 1.69
CA PHE A 59 -1.93 2.36 0.37
C PHE A 59 -3.00 2.39 -0.71
N PHE A 60 -3.81 1.33 -0.83
CA PHE A 60 -4.87 1.27 -1.84
C PHE A 60 -5.92 2.34 -1.64
N LYS A 61 -6.38 2.55 -0.39
CA LYS A 61 -7.34 3.61 -0.05
C LYS A 61 -6.84 4.98 -0.51
N ARG A 62 -5.59 5.32 -0.20
CA ARG A 62 -5.00 6.62 -0.54
C ARG A 62 -4.89 6.83 -2.04
N HIS A 63 -4.41 5.83 -2.77
CA HIS A 63 -4.04 6.00 -4.18
C HIS A 63 -5.22 5.75 -5.13
N LEU A 64 -6.05 4.73 -4.88
CA LEU A 64 -7.24 4.47 -5.70
C LEU A 64 -8.33 5.53 -5.49
N SER A 65 -8.57 5.96 -4.25
CA SER A 65 -9.59 7.00 -3.99
C SER A 65 -9.20 8.39 -4.49
N ASN A 66 -7.94 8.59 -4.88
CA ASN A 66 -7.45 9.83 -5.48
C ASN A 66 -7.12 9.68 -6.97
N THR A 67 -7.44 8.52 -7.56
CA THR A 67 -7.38 8.33 -9.00
C THR A 67 -8.41 9.24 -9.66
N LYS A 68 -7.99 9.97 -10.68
CA LYS A 68 -8.84 10.83 -11.52
C LYS A 68 -8.77 10.37 -12.97
N PRO A 69 -9.79 10.65 -13.80
CA PRO A 69 -9.77 10.31 -15.22
C PRO A 69 -8.75 11.19 -15.94
N PHE A 70 -7.54 10.67 -16.07
CA PHE A 70 -6.42 11.31 -16.74
C PHE A 70 -6.26 10.71 -18.14
N PRO A 71 -6.22 11.53 -19.21
CA PRO A 71 -6.07 11.02 -20.57
C PRO A 71 -4.67 10.43 -20.79
N VAL A 72 -4.53 9.45 -21.68
CA VAL A 72 -3.24 9.03 -22.21
C VAL A 72 -2.72 10.14 -23.11
N ILE A 73 -1.51 10.62 -22.86
CA ILE A 73 -0.85 11.59 -23.73
C ILE A 73 0.01 10.79 -24.72
N GLN A 74 -0.49 10.58 -25.94
CA GLN A 74 0.34 10.07 -27.02
C GLN A 74 1.07 11.26 -27.64
N ASP A 75 2.39 11.16 -27.77
CA ASP A 75 3.24 12.17 -28.42
C ASP A 75 3.08 12.13 -29.96
N ASN A 76 1.84 12.08 -30.45
CA ASN A 76 1.54 12.28 -31.85
C ASN A 76 1.54 13.78 -32.12
N GLN A 77 2.74 14.36 -32.19
CA GLN A 77 3.03 15.55 -32.98
C GLN A 77 2.86 15.26 -34.48
N GLN A 78 1.66 14.83 -34.86
CA GLN A 78 1.12 14.94 -36.20
C GLN A 78 -0.33 15.36 -36.04
N GLN A 79 -0.51 16.59 -35.52
CA GLN A 79 -1.68 17.40 -35.87
C GLN A 79 -1.62 17.60 -37.39
N ASN A 80 -2.10 16.61 -38.14
CA ASN A 80 -2.70 16.91 -39.42
C ASN A 80 -4.01 17.63 -39.08
N ASP A 81 -4.04 18.92 -39.43
CA ASP A 81 -5.16 19.87 -39.34
C ASP A 81 -6.40 19.46 -40.18
N GLN A 82 -6.68 18.17 -40.31
CA GLN A 82 -7.75 17.64 -41.14
C GLN A 82 -8.37 16.40 -40.51
N GLN A 83 -9.18 16.58 -39.47
CA GLN A 83 -10.38 15.76 -39.25
C GLN A 83 -11.32 16.43 -38.24
N LEU A 84 -12.07 17.39 -38.76
CA LEU A 84 -13.33 17.84 -38.19
C LEU A 84 -14.33 16.66 -38.35
N GLY A 85 -14.63 15.88 -37.31
CA GLY A 85 -15.77 14.96 -37.39
C GLY A 85 -15.85 13.73 -36.46
N SER A 86 -14.77 13.25 -35.85
CA SER A 86 -14.85 12.11 -34.91
C SER A 86 -14.68 12.58 -33.46
N GLN A 87 -15.74 12.47 -32.67
CA GLN A 87 -15.66 12.51 -31.21
C GLN A 87 -14.89 11.26 -30.73
N GLU A 88 -13.56 11.25 -30.87
CA GLU A 88 -12.75 10.19 -30.29
C GLU A 88 -12.80 10.33 -28.76
N VAL A 89 -13.30 9.28 -28.11
CA VAL A 89 -13.37 9.22 -26.65
C VAL A 89 -11.95 9.33 -26.08
N PRO A 90 -11.67 10.24 -25.13
CA PRO A 90 -10.35 10.36 -24.54
C PRO A 90 -9.91 9.02 -23.92
N LYS A 91 -8.86 8.40 -24.45
CA LYS A 91 -8.28 7.18 -23.88
C LYS A 91 -7.79 7.49 -22.47
N LEU A 92 -8.27 6.79 -21.44
CA LEU A 92 -7.82 7.02 -20.07
C LEU A 92 -6.58 6.18 -19.74
N ALA A 93 -5.66 6.78 -18.97
CA ALA A 93 -4.47 6.11 -18.43
C ALA A 93 -4.84 5.21 -17.23
N PHE A 94 -5.70 4.22 -17.50
CA PHE A 94 -6.16 3.24 -16.54
C PHE A 94 -6.31 1.87 -17.22
N THR A 95 -5.66 0.87 -16.64
CA THR A 95 -5.75 -0.53 -17.07
C THR A 95 -5.97 -1.40 -15.86
N GLY A 96 -7.06 -2.16 -15.86
CA GLY A 96 -7.41 -3.10 -14.82
C GLY A 96 -7.40 -4.54 -15.32
N LEU A 97 -6.57 -5.39 -14.72
CA LEU A 97 -6.48 -6.82 -14.99
C LEU A 97 -6.72 -7.61 -13.69
N PRO A 98 -7.02 -8.91 -13.74
CA PRO A 98 -7.36 -9.69 -12.55
C PRO A 98 -6.28 -9.72 -11.46
N GLN A 99 -5.01 -9.50 -11.82
CA GLN A 99 -3.86 -9.57 -10.91
C GLN A 99 -2.93 -8.36 -10.98
N SER A 100 -3.31 -7.34 -11.75
CA SER A 100 -2.55 -6.11 -11.86
C SER A 100 -3.45 -4.92 -12.19
N ILE A 101 -3.07 -3.75 -11.71
CA ILE A 101 -3.80 -2.51 -11.96
C ILE A 101 -2.79 -1.39 -12.19
N SER A 102 -3.04 -0.62 -13.24
CA SER A 102 -2.28 0.59 -13.57
C SER A 102 -3.19 1.80 -13.56
N PHE A 103 -2.84 2.83 -12.81
CA PHE A 103 -3.66 4.03 -12.65
C PHE A 103 -2.82 5.26 -12.31
N VAL A 104 -3.35 6.45 -12.62
CA VAL A 104 -2.67 7.72 -12.35
C VAL A 104 -3.12 8.30 -11.01
N SER A 105 -2.17 8.66 -10.16
CA SER A 105 -2.42 9.36 -8.90
C SER A 105 -1.30 10.36 -8.59
N ALA A 106 -1.63 11.40 -7.82
CA ALA A 106 -0.63 12.25 -7.20
C ALA A 106 0.04 11.54 -6.01
N LEU A 107 1.32 11.85 -5.77
CA LEU A 107 2.01 11.51 -4.53
C LEU A 107 1.70 12.55 -3.43
N PRO A 108 1.82 12.18 -2.14
CA PRO A 108 1.75 13.14 -1.05
C PRO A 108 2.76 14.29 -1.22
N ALA A 109 2.41 15.49 -0.76
CA ALA A 109 3.26 16.68 -0.90
C ALA A 109 4.66 16.55 -0.24
N ALA A 110 4.80 15.65 0.73
CA ALA A 110 6.07 15.35 1.41
C ALA A 110 6.98 14.38 0.63
N SER A 111 6.55 13.86 -0.54
CA SER A 111 7.35 12.97 -1.35
C SER A 111 8.47 13.72 -2.09
N ALA A 112 9.65 13.11 -2.17
CA ALA A 112 10.78 13.64 -2.94
C ALA A 112 10.47 13.78 -4.44
N ARG A 113 9.56 12.93 -4.96
CA ARG A 113 9.05 12.98 -6.33
C ARG A 113 7.81 13.88 -6.38
N LYS A 114 7.80 14.84 -7.30
CA LYS A 114 6.69 15.77 -7.54
C LYS A 114 5.86 15.33 -8.75
N GLY A 115 4.62 15.84 -8.83
CA GLY A 115 3.74 15.63 -9.97
C GLY A 115 2.93 14.34 -9.95
N LEU A 116 2.25 14.08 -11.07
CA LEU A 116 1.43 12.89 -11.27
C LEU A 116 2.30 11.68 -11.63
N GLN A 117 1.98 10.53 -11.05
CA GLN A 117 2.69 9.28 -11.31
C GLN A 117 1.68 8.21 -11.77
N VAL A 118 2.11 7.33 -12.65
CA VAL A 118 1.43 6.08 -12.94
C VAL A 118 1.89 5.05 -11.93
N PHE A 119 0.94 4.49 -11.20
CA PHE A 119 1.14 3.40 -10.26
C PHE A 119 0.91 2.10 -11.00
N HIS A 120 1.95 1.27 -11.10
CA HIS A 120 1.85 -0.08 -11.64
C HIS A 120 1.89 -1.06 -10.48
N VAL A 121 0.74 -1.61 -10.12
CA VAL A 121 0.61 -2.58 -9.04
C VAL A 121 0.34 -3.96 -9.62
N GLY A 122 1.10 -4.97 -9.23
CA GLY A 122 0.92 -6.33 -9.73
C GLY A 122 1.84 -7.34 -9.07
N LEU A 123 1.62 -8.61 -9.40
CA LEU A 123 2.49 -9.69 -8.96
C LEU A 123 3.85 -9.61 -9.64
N ASP A 124 4.91 -9.95 -8.92
CA ASP A 124 6.26 -10.07 -9.47
C ASP A 124 6.33 -11.26 -10.46
N PRO A 125 6.72 -11.05 -11.73
CA PRO A 125 6.88 -12.12 -12.70
C PRO A 125 7.88 -13.21 -12.26
N GLN A 126 8.90 -12.84 -11.47
CA GLN A 126 9.91 -13.78 -10.96
C GLN A 126 9.46 -14.47 -9.66
N GLN A 127 8.56 -13.84 -8.91
CA GLN A 127 8.06 -14.33 -7.61
C GLN A 127 6.55 -14.08 -7.48
N PRO A 128 5.68 -14.93 -8.05
CA PRO A 128 4.24 -14.70 -8.09
C PRO A 128 3.54 -14.58 -6.72
N SER A 129 4.22 -14.94 -5.64
CA SER A 129 3.77 -14.76 -4.25
C SER A 129 4.04 -13.36 -3.69
N THR A 130 4.59 -12.44 -4.49
CA THR A 130 5.01 -11.11 -4.05
C THR A 130 4.30 -10.03 -4.86
N LEU A 131 3.59 -9.15 -4.17
CA LEU A 131 2.91 -7.99 -4.74
C LEU A 131 3.85 -6.78 -4.70
N LYS A 132 4.06 -6.16 -5.86
CA LYS A 132 4.95 -5.00 -6.02
C LYS A 132 4.19 -3.79 -6.55
N VAL A 133 4.76 -2.62 -6.28
CA VAL A 133 4.37 -1.35 -6.90
C VAL A 133 5.59 -0.69 -7.54
N ALA A 134 5.46 -0.32 -8.81
CA ALA A 134 6.40 0.55 -9.51
C ALA A 134 5.74 1.89 -9.85
N LEU A 135 6.53 2.96 -9.89
CA LEU A 135 6.06 4.31 -10.18
C LEU A 135 6.78 4.88 -11.39
N THR A 136 6.02 5.44 -12.33
CA THR A 136 6.56 6.13 -13.50
C THR A 136 5.94 7.53 -13.64
N PRO A 137 6.67 8.53 -14.17
CA PRO A 137 6.10 9.86 -14.38
C PRO A 137 4.95 9.82 -15.41
N TYR A 138 3.79 10.39 -15.05
CA TYR A 138 2.66 10.58 -15.97
C TYR A 138 3.01 11.67 -16.98
N ARG A 139 3.71 11.27 -18.07
CA ARG A 139 4.01 12.01 -19.33
C ARG A 139 5.25 11.47 -20.07
N GLN A 140 6.06 10.59 -19.48
CA GLN A 140 7.35 10.22 -20.07
C GLN A 140 7.40 8.86 -20.77
N THR A 141 6.48 7.93 -20.51
CA THR A 141 6.52 6.60 -21.16
C THR A 141 5.24 5.80 -20.98
N GLU A 142 4.86 5.01 -21.99
CA GLU A 142 3.78 4.00 -21.89
C GLU A 142 4.26 2.69 -21.22
N SER A 143 5.57 2.48 -21.14
CA SER A 143 6.19 1.28 -20.54
C SER A 143 6.86 1.61 -19.22
N ILE A 144 6.88 0.63 -18.31
CA ILE A 144 7.68 0.71 -17.07
C ILE A 144 9.16 0.77 -17.50
N PRO A 145 9.88 1.86 -17.21
CA PRO A 145 11.31 1.95 -17.47
C PRO A 145 12.05 0.78 -16.81
N ALA A 146 13.05 0.22 -17.48
CA ALA A 146 13.81 -0.92 -16.96
C ALA A 146 14.54 -0.61 -15.64
N ASP A 147 14.76 0.68 -15.34
CA ASP A 147 15.37 1.22 -14.13
C ASP A 147 14.34 1.63 -13.04
N ALA A 148 13.04 1.44 -13.28
CA ALA A 148 12.03 1.70 -12.27
C ALA A 148 12.18 0.69 -11.12
N GLU A 149 12.72 1.12 -9.99
CA GLU A 149 12.86 0.28 -8.80
C GLU A 149 11.48 -0.05 -8.19
N PRO A 150 11.02 -1.31 -8.27
CA PRO A 150 9.74 -1.69 -7.70
C PRO A 150 9.85 -1.90 -6.19
N VAL A 151 8.87 -1.42 -5.45
CA VAL A 151 8.78 -1.59 -4.00
C VAL A 151 7.88 -2.78 -3.70
N VAL A 152 8.32 -3.65 -2.79
CA VAL A 152 7.51 -4.76 -2.29
C VAL A 152 6.43 -4.23 -1.35
N LEU A 153 5.17 -4.48 -1.70
CA LEU A 153 4.01 -4.05 -0.91
C LEU A 153 3.55 -5.16 0.04
N LEU A 154 3.58 -6.41 -0.43
CA LEU A 154 3.15 -7.58 0.34
C LEU A 154 3.85 -8.85 -0.18
N GLU A 155 4.17 -9.76 0.73
CA GLU A 155 4.79 -11.05 0.43
C GLU A 155 3.88 -12.20 0.91
N ASN A 156 4.22 -13.43 0.52
CA ASN A 156 3.52 -14.66 0.91
C ASN A 156 2.05 -14.70 0.47
N LEU A 157 1.75 -14.11 -0.70
CA LEU A 157 0.44 -14.23 -1.32
C LEU A 157 0.24 -15.66 -1.84
N ARG A 158 -0.95 -16.19 -1.57
CA ARG A 158 -1.52 -17.38 -2.20
C ARG A 158 -2.35 -16.99 -3.42
N HIS A 159 -3.13 -15.93 -3.27
CA HIS A 159 -4.03 -15.44 -4.32
C HIS A 159 -4.21 -13.93 -4.23
N LEU A 160 -4.27 -13.29 -5.40
CA LEU A 160 -4.69 -11.91 -5.60
C LEU A 160 -5.77 -11.92 -6.67
N LYS A 161 -6.91 -11.29 -6.37
CA LYS A 161 -7.96 -11.00 -7.35
C LYS A 161 -8.36 -9.54 -7.25
N ILE A 162 -8.35 -8.88 -8.41
CA ILE A 162 -8.86 -7.52 -8.59
C ILE A 162 -10.09 -7.61 -9.50
N SER A 163 -11.17 -6.95 -9.09
CA SER A 163 -12.41 -6.86 -9.87
C SER A 163 -12.91 -5.43 -9.93
N TYR A 164 -13.65 -5.12 -10.97
CA TYR A 164 -14.02 -3.76 -11.37
C TYR A 164 -15.54 -3.67 -11.52
N PHE A 165 -16.16 -2.66 -10.93
CA PHE A 165 -17.61 -2.46 -11.05
C PHE A 165 -17.93 -1.35 -12.05
N GLY A 166 -18.67 -1.69 -13.10
CA GLY A 166 -19.07 -0.80 -14.19
C GLY A 166 -20.56 -0.50 -14.24
N SER A 167 -20.94 0.37 -15.17
CA SER A 167 -22.34 0.60 -15.52
C SER A 167 -22.81 -0.37 -16.61
N SER A 168 -24.12 -0.39 -16.86
CA SER A 168 -24.77 -1.18 -17.91
C SER A 168 -24.17 -0.97 -19.30
N THR A 169 -23.63 0.22 -19.62
CA THR A 169 -23.01 0.50 -20.92
C THR A 169 -21.61 -0.07 -21.06
N ASP A 170 -20.97 -0.43 -19.95
CA ASP A 170 -19.61 -0.99 -19.93
C ASP A 170 -19.64 -2.52 -20.02
N ASN A 171 -20.75 -3.14 -19.59
CA ASN A 171 -20.97 -4.57 -19.77
C ASN A 171 -21.60 -4.83 -21.14
N GLY A 172 -21.04 -5.77 -21.90
CA GLY A 172 -21.61 -6.20 -23.19
C GLY A 172 -23.03 -6.79 -23.10
N ASP A 173 -23.54 -7.06 -21.90
CA ASP A 173 -24.87 -7.60 -21.62
C ASP A 173 -25.89 -6.56 -21.13
N GLY A 174 -25.51 -5.28 -21.01
CA GLY A 174 -26.43 -4.24 -20.55
C GLY A 174 -26.76 -4.28 -19.06
N THR A 175 -26.05 -5.05 -18.23
CA THR A 175 -26.26 -5.09 -16.78
C THR A 175 -25.15 -4.37 -16.03
N SER A 176 -25.41 -3.84 -14.82
CA SER A 176 -24.30 -3.37 -13.96
C SER A 176 -23.76 -4.57 -13.17
N GLY A 177 -22.47 -4.82 -13.25
CA GLY A 177 -21.85 -6.00 -12.65
C GLY A 177 -20.38 -5.83 -12.32
N TRP A 178 -19.84 -6.83 -11.62
CA TRP A 178 -18.40 -6.96 -11.38
C TRP A 178 -17.77 -7.66 -12.59
N LEU A 179 -16.78 -7.00 -13.17
CA LEU A 179 -15.91 -7.51 -14.23
C LEU A 179 -14.55 -7.90 -13.68
N ASP A 180 -13.90 -8.86 -14.31
CA ASP A 180 -12.54 -9.28 -13.96
C ASP A 180 -11.46 -8.42 -14.64
N GLU A 181 -11.83 -7.69 -15.70
CA GLU A 181 -10.94 -6.74 -16.40
C GLU A 181 -11.64 -5.40 -16.66
N TRP A 182 -10.84 -4.35 -16.81
CA TRP A 182 -11.31 -3.03 -17.16
C TRP A 182 -10.33 -2.31 -18.08
N GLN A 183 -10.77 -2.04 -19.31
CA GLN A 183 -9.97 -1.37 -20.33
C GLN A 183 -10.38 0.11 -20.39
N GLY A 184 -9.77 0.95 -19.56
CA GLY A 184 -10.07 2.39 -19.48
C GLY A 184 -9.77 3.14 -20.79
N GLN A 185 -8.85 2.61 -21.60
CA GLN A 185 -8.53 3.15 -22.93
C GLN A 185 -9.66 2.92 -23.95
N ALA A 186 -10.39 1.80 -23.85
CA ALA A 186 -11.46 1.45 -24.78
C ALA A 186 -12.80 2.08 -24.38
N THR A 187 -13.08 2.11 -23.07
CA THR A 187 -14.33 2.65 -22.52
C THR A 187 -14.31 4.16 -22.35
N GLY A 188 -13.11 4.76 -22.19
CA GLY A 188 -12.97 6.17 -21.82
C GLY A 188 -13.52 6.52 -20.44
N GLN A 189 -13.82 5.50 -19.61
CA GLN A 189 -14.40 5.64 -18.29
C GLN A 189 -13.58 4.88 -17.26
N LEU A 190 -13.61 5.37 -16.02
CA LEU A 190 -13.07 4.66 -14.87
C LEU A 190 -14.14 3.74 -14.28
N PRO A 191 -13.76 2.59 -13.70
CA PRO A 191 -14.69 1.78 -12.94
C PRO A 191 -15.16 2.56 -11.72
N LYS A 192 -16.43 2.37 -11.33
CA LYS A 192 -17.01 3.02 -10.15
C LYS A 192 -16.40 2.50 -8.86
N LEU A 193 -16.19 1.18 -8.80
CA LEU A 193 -15.57 0.50 -7.67
C LEU A 193 -14.45 -0.41 -8.14
N VAL A 194 -13.41 -0.53 -7.33
CA VAL A 194 -12.38 -1.56 -7.45
C VAL A 194 -12.42 -2.40 -6.19
N LYS A 195 -12.55 -3.72 -6.35
CA LYS A 195 -12.45 -4.69 -5.26
C LYS A 195 -11.13 -5.42 -5.35
N ILE A 196 -10.43 -5.51 -4.22
CA ILE A 196 -9.17 -6.24 -4.07
C ILE A 196 -9.36 -7.31 -3.00
N SER A 197 -9.18 -8.56 -3.41
CA SER A 197 -9.24 -9.75 -2.57
C SER A 197 -7.85 -10.38 -2.51
N ILE A 198 -7.34 -10.59 -1.29
CA ILE A 198 -6.01 -11.13 -1.04
C ILE A 198 -6.17 -12.38 -0.15
N ALA A 199 -5.46 -13.45 -0.50
CA ALA A 199 -5.29 -14.62 0.37
C ALA A 199 -3.79 -14.85 0.58
N LEU A 200 -3.39 -15.11 1.82
CA LEU A 200 -2.01 -15.38 2.21
C LEU A 200 -1.76 -16.89 2.37
N ASN A 201 -0.49 -17.31 2.36
CA ASN A 201 -0.07 -18.71 2.55
C ASN A 201 -0.20 -19.20 4.01
N ASP A 202 -0.37 -18.29 4.97
CA ASP A 202 -0.49 -18.58 6.41
C ASP A 202 -1.96 -18.74 6.88
N ASP A 203 -2.92 -18.76 5.95
CA ASP A 203 -4.37 -18.79 6.19
C ASP A 203 -4.90 -17.64 7.05
N SER A 204 -4.11 -16.58 7.25
CA SER A 204 -4.54 -15.39 7.98
C SER A 204 -5.72 -14.71 7.27
N PHE A 205 -6.79 -14.43 8.01
CA PHE A 205 -7.95 -13.73 7.46
C PHE A 205 -7.57 -12.33 6.94
N TRP A 206 -7.98 -12.04 5.71
CA TRP A 206 -7.82 -10.75 5.05
C TRP A 206 -9.18 -10.29 4.49
N PRO A 207 -9.70 -9.12 4.90
CA PRO A 207 -11.00 -8.65 4.42
C PRO A 207 -10.93 -8.15 2.98
N ASP A 208 -11.99 -8.39 2.21
CA ASP A 208 -12.16 -7.78 0.89
C ASP A 208 -12.13 -6.26 1.00
N MET A 209 -11.30 -5.63 0.16
CA MET A 209 -11.13 -4.19 0.15
C MET A 209 -11.84 -3.59 -1.05
N ILE A 210 -12.85 -2.76 -0.82
CA ILE A 210 -13.63 -2.11 -1.89
C ILE A 210 -13.40 -0.61 -1.83
N PHE A 211 -12.98 -0.04 -2.96
CA PHE A 211 -12.64 1.38 -3.09
C PHE A 211 -13.44 2.03 -4.20
N ALA A 212 -14.04 3.18 -3.92
CA ALA A 212 -14.68 4.01 -4.94
C ALA A 212 -13.65 4.92 -5.60
N LEU A 213 -13.67 4.97 -6.94
CA LEU A 213 -12.84 5.90 -7.70
C LEU A 213 -13.60 7.22 -7.88
N LYS A 214 -12.88 8.35 -7.80
CA LYS A 214 -13.49 9.67 -8.00
C LYS A 214 -13.66 9.93 -9.50
N ILE A 215 -14.87 9.70 -9.99
CA ILE A 215 -15.24 9.91 -11.40
C ILE A 215 -15.41 11.42 -11.74
N ASN A 216 -15.65 12.27 -10.74
CA ASN A 216 -15.99 13.69 -10.94
C ASN A 216 -14.79 14.64 -10.93
N GLY A 217 -13.72 14.30 -11.67
CA GLY A 217 -12.59 15.20 -11.86
C GLY A 217 -12.39 15.49 -13.33
N GLN A 218 -12.99 16.55 -13.86
CA GLN A 218 -12.48 17.11 -15.11
C GLN A 218 -10.98 17.42 -14.89
N PRO A 219 -10.09 17.05 -15.83
CA PRO A 219 -8.70 17.49 -15.75
C PRO A 219 -8.72 19.02 -15.80
N ASN A 220 -8.44 19.68 -14.67
CA ASN A 220 -8.25 21.13 -14.66
C ASN A 220 -7.03 21.44 -15.54
N ALA A 221 -7.26 21.90 -16.76
CA ALA A 221 -6.22 22.33 -17.68
C ALA A 221 -5.34 23.43 -17.07
N GLU A 222 -5.88 24.24 -16.15
CA GLU A 222 -5.16 25.28 -15.39
C GLU A 222 -4.08 24.69 -14.46
N ALA A 223 -4.29 23.50 -13.89
CA ALA A 223 -3.26 22.84 -13.07
C ALA A 223 -2.09 22.32 -13.91
N LEU A 224 -2.25 22.23 -15.23
CA LEU A 224 -1.23 21.78 -16.17
C LEU A 224 -0.40 22.93 -16.76
N LEU A 225 -0.80 24.19 -16.53
CA LEU A 225 -0.22 25.40 -17.14
C LEU A 225 0.42 26.38 -16.13
N GLY A 226 0.32 26.11 -14.83
CA GLY A 226 0.69 27.07 -13.78
C GLY A 226 2.18 27.18 -13.40
N GLU A 227 3.10 26.41 -13.99
CA GLU A 227 4.53 26.41 -13.59
C GLU A 227 5.50 27.15 -14.54
N GLN A 228 5.03 27.88 -15.57
CA GLN A 228 5.91 28.59 -16.52
C GLN A 228 5.73 30.12 -16.60
N SER A 229 5.25 30.79 -15.56
CA SER A 229 5.15 32.25 -15.59
C SER A 229 5.57 32.90 -14.27
N GLN A 230 6.86 32.82 -13.95
CA GLN A 230 7.50 33.90 -13.18
C GLN A 230 7.87 35.02 -14.17
N PRO A 231 7.26 36.21 -14.08
CA PRO A 231 7.77 37.35 -14.83
C PRO A 231 9.12 37.75 -14.24
N GLY A 232 10.12 37.81 -15.10
CA GLY A 232 11.44 38.32 -14.77
C GLY A 232 11.34 39.71 -14.16
N ILE A 233 12.08 39.90 -13.08
CA ILE A 233 12.31 41.20 -12.46
C ILE A 233 13.12 42.01 -13.48
N ALA A 234 12.47 42.99 -14.12
CA ALA A 234 13.15 43.97 -14.95
C ALA A 234 13.86 44.97 -14.03
N ASN A 235 15.17 45.12 -14.26
CA ASN A 235 16.00 46.15 -13.68
C ASN A 235 15.53 47.53 -14.14
N GLU A 236 15.39 48.46 -13.20
CA GLU A 236 15.76 49.87 -13.31
C GLU A 236 16.32 50.35 -11.96
#